data_AF-A0A2N0D9T6-F1
#
_entry.id   AF-A0A2N0D9T6-F1
#
_cell.length_a   1.000
_cell.length_b   1.000
_cell.length_c   1.000
_cell.angle_alpha   90.00
_cell.angle_beta   90.00
_cell.angle_gamma   90.00
#
_symmetry.space_group_name_H-M   'P 1'
#
loop_
_entity.id
_entity.type
_entity.pdbx_description
1 polymer ?
#
loop_
_entity_poly.entity_id
_entity_poly.type
_entity_poly.pdbx_seq_one_letter_code
_entity_poly.pdbx_strand_id
1 'polypeptide(L)'
;MTNRAYKYRIDADQQTAEFFARCCGVVRLVYNIALEQRSSFWRQFKKAEGKNISYPSQARELTAIRAEVPCTMPDRRAATGAA
;
A
#
# COMPACT_ATOMS: atom_id res chain seq x y z
N MET A 1 14.48 -14.27 6.98
CA MET A 1 14.44 -14.07 5.51
C MET A 1 15.31 -12.88 5.14
N THR A 2 16.49 -13.12 4.58
CA THR A 2 17.45 -12.07 4.24
C THR A 2 17.09 -11.48 2.88
N ASN A 3 16.44 -10.31 2.87
CA ASN A 3 16.05 -9.62 1.64
C ASN A 3 17.31 -9.06 0.95
N ARG A 4 17.86 -9.83 0.00
CA ARG A 4 19.01 -9.44 -0.84
C ARG A 4 18.58 -8.85 -2.18
N ALA A 5 17.32 -8.43 -2.33
CA ALA A 5 16.78 -7.92 -3.58
C ALA A 5 17.52 -6.65 -4.05
N TYR A 6 18.09 -5.87 -3.11
CA TYR A 6 18.92 -4.71 -3.45
C TYR A 6 20.28 -5.07 -4.10
N LYS A 7 20.72 -6.33 -3.99
CA LYS A 7 22.04 -6.79 -4.47
C LYS A 7 21.98 -7.31 -5.91
N TYR A 8 20.81 -7.70 -6.40
CA TYR A 8 20.63 -8.26 -7.73
C TYR A 8 19.81 -7.31 -8.58
N ARG A 9 20.30 -7.01 -9.79
CA ARG A 9 19.54 -6.22 -10.76
C ARG A 9 18.41 -7.09 -11.28
N ILE A 10 17.18 -6.72 -10.96
CA ILE A 10 15.99 -7.38 -11.48
C ILE A 10 15.65 -6.67 -12.80
N ASP A 11 16.04 -7.27 -13.90
CA ASP A 11 15.62 -6.80 -15.22
C ASP A 11 14.18 -7.29 -15.45
N ALA A 12 13.26 -6.35 -15.66
CA ALA A 12 11.85 -6.67 -15.85
C ALA A 12 11.60 -7.15 -17.28
N ASP A 13 10.86 -8.24 -17.43
CA ASP A 13 10.28 -8.62 -18.73
C ASP A 13 9.27 -7.55 -19.19
N GLN A 14 9.05 -7.47 -20.51
CA GLN A 14 8.23 -6.44 -21.15
C GLN A 14 6.82 -6.35 -20.53
N GLN A 15 6.18 -7.50 -20.28
CA GLN A 15 4.86 -7.55 -19.65
C GLN A 15 4.86 -6.95 -18.24
N THR A 16 5.94 -7.16 -17.48
CA THR A 16 6.11 -6.63 -16.13
C THR A 16 6.35 -5.11 -16.17
N ALA A 17 7.15 -4.63 -17.13
CA ALA A 17 7.39 -3.21 -17.33
C ALA A 17 6.10 -2.45 -17.67
N GLU A 18 5.26 -2.98 -18.56
CA GLU A 18 3.96 -2.39 -18.92
C GLU A 18 2.96 -2.39 -17.76
N PHE A 19 2.97 -3.43 -16.93
CA PHE A 19 2.20 -3.45 -15.69
C PHE A 19 2.65 -2.33 -14.74
N PHE A 20 3.96 -2.20 -14.49
CA PHE A 20 4.48 -1.16 -13.63
C PHE A 20 4.24 0.24 -14.19
N ALA A 21 4.33 0.46 -15.50
CA ALA A 21 4.04 1.74 -16.13
C ALA A 21 2.58 2.19 -15.91
N ARG A 22 1.62 1.24 -15.93
CA ARG A 22 0.21 1.54 -15.64
C ARG A 22 -0.03 1.88 -14.16
N CYS A 23 0.71 1.23 -13.25
CA CYS A 23 0.51 1.39 -11.81
C CYS A 23 1.37 2.50 -11.17
N CYS A 24 2.48 2.91 -11.80
CA CYS A 24 3.47 3.78 -11.17
C CYS A 24 2.88 5.14 -10.76
N GLY A 25 1.98 5.71 -11.58
CA GLY A 25 1.31 6.98 -11.28
C GLY A 25 0.46 6.89 -10.03
N VAL A 26 -0.34 5.83 -9.89
CA VAL A 26 -1.22 5.60 -8.73
C VAL A 26 -0.39 5.38 -7.46
N VAL A 27 0.65 4.54 -7.53
CA VAL A 27 1.54 4.28 -6.39
C VAL A 27 2.23 5.57 -5.93
N ARG A 28 2.74 6.38 -6.88
CA ARG A 28 3.38 7.66 -6.57
C ARG A 28 2.40 8.67 -5.97
N LEU A 29 1.17 8.73 -6.48
CA LEU A 29 0.11 9.58 -5.92
C LEU A 29 -0.20 9.19 -4.47
N VAL A 30 -0.46 7.91 -4.20
CA VAL A 30 -0.76 7.40 -2.85
C VAL A 30 0.39 7.69 -1.89
N TYR A 31 1.63 7.45 -2.32
CA TYR A 31 2.81 7.76 -1.52
C TYR A 31 2.91 9.25 -1.18
N ASN A 32 2.73 10.14 -2.16
CA ASN A 32 2.80 11.58 -1.95
C ASN A 32 1.71 12.07 -1.00
N ILE A 33 0.49 11.56 -1.13
CA ILE A 33 -0.61 11.91 -0.21
C ILE A 33 -0.27 11.47 1.22
N ALA A 34 0.20 10.22 1.39
CA ALA A 34 0.59 9.72 2.71
C ALA A 34 1.75 10.53 3.32
N LEU A 35 2.70 10.96 2.48
CA LEU A 35 3.81 11.80 2.90
C LEU A 35 3.34 13.19 3.36
N GLU A 36 2.42 13.81 2.61
CA GLU A 36 1.83 15.10 2.97
C GLU A 36 1.02 15.02 4.26
N GLN A 37 0.20 13.97 4.43
CA GLN A 37 -0.54 13.73 5.67
C GLN A 37 0.39 13.67 6.88
N ARG A 38 1.52 12.97 6.75
CA ARG A 38 2.45 12.77 7.85
C ARG A 38 3.38 13.96 8.09
N SER A 39 3.69 14.76 7.07
CA SER A 39 4.57 15.93 7.20
C SER A 39 3.80 17.17 7.65
N SER A 40 2.66 17.44 7.02
CA SER A 40 1.94 18.71 7.12
C SER A 40 0.78 18.65 8.12
N PHE A 41 0.05 17.53 8.16
CA PHE A 41 -1.23 17.44 8.88
C PHE A 41 -1.17 16.66 10.20
N TRP A 42 -0.03 16.06 10.55
CA TRP A 42 0.08 15.18 11.72
C TRP A 42 -0.30 15.85 13.05
N ARG A 43 0.00 17.15 13.21
CA ARG A 43 -0.35 17.90 14.44
C ARG A 43 -1.86 18.12 14.56
N GLN A 44 -2.51 18.45 13.44
CA GLN A 44 -3.95 18.66 13.39
C GLN A 44 -4.70 17.34 13.64
N PHE A 45 -4.24 16.27 12.99
CA PHE A 45 -4.76 14.91 13.20
C PHE A 45 -4.61 14.48 14.67
N LYS A 46 -3.42 14.67 15.25
CA LYS A 46 -3.19 14.33 16.67
C LYS A 46 -4.11 15.11 17.61
N LYS A 47 -4.39 16.38 17.32
CA LYS A 47 -5.32 17.21 18.10
C LYS A 47 -6.77 16.74 17.96
N ALA A 48 -7.20 16.35 16.77
CA ALA A 48 -8.59 15.95 16.49
C ALA A 48 -8.90 14.52 16.99
N GLU A 49 -8.02 13.56 16.70
CA GLU A 49 -8.24 12.13 16.94
C GLU A 49 -7.55 11.60 18.20
N GLY A 50 -6.64 12.37 18.79
CA GLY A 50 -5.80 11.92 19.93
C GLY A 50 -4.77 10.82 19.55
N LYS A 51 -4.66 10.48 18.27
CA LYS A 51 -3.81 9.40 17.75
C LYS A 51 -2.69 9.95 16.87
N ASN A 52 -1.58 9.22 16.76
CA ASN A 52 -0.52 9.53 15.81
C ASN A 52 -0.77 8.81 14.48
N ILE A 53 -0.35 9.44 13.38
CA ILE A 53 -0.34 8.83 12.05
C ILE A 53 0.77 7.77 12.03
N SER A 54 0.37 6.49 12.04
CA SER A 54 1.29 5.34 12.07
C SER A 54 0.81 4.24 11.13
N TYR A 55 1.74 3.39 10.69
CA TYR A 55 1.38 2.23 9.86
C TYR A 55 0.37 1.30 10.55
N PRO A 56 0.52 0.92 11.83
CA PRO A 56 -0.45 0.03 12.49
C PRO A 56 -1.86 0.64 12.62
N SER A 57 -1.98 1.95 12.85
CA SER A 57 -3.29 2.61 12.94
C SER A 57 -3.99 2.64 11.57
N GLN A 58 -3.26 3.05 10.54
CA GLN A 58 -3.79 3.10 9.17
C GLN A 58 -4.13 1.71 8.61
N ALA A 59 -3.36 0.68 8.95
CA ALA A 59 -3.65 -0.69 8.52
C ALA A 59 -4.97 -1.22 9.08
N ARG A 60 -5.33 -0.84 10.32
CA ARG A 60 -6.62 -1.17 10.92
C ARG A 60 -7.76 -0.42 10.23
N GLU A 61 -7.58 0.87 9.98
CA GLU A 61 -8.54 1.69 9.22
C GLU A 61 -8.77 1.11 7.81
N LEU A 62 -7.70 0.73 7.11
CA LEU A 62 -7.79 0.07 5.80
C LEU A 62 -8.55 -1.26 5.87
N THR A 63 -8.38 -2.02 6.95
CA THR A 63 -9.11 -3.29 7.14
C THR A 63 -10.61 -3.03 7.31
N ALA A 64 -10.99 -2.00 8.07
CA ALA A 64 -12.37 -1.58 8.21
C ALA A 64 -12.98 -1.12 6.88
N ILE A 65 -12.27 -0.27 6.13
CA ILE A 65 -12.69 0.21 4.80
C ILE A 65 -12.87 -0.96 3.83
N ARG A 66 -11.99 -1.98 3.87
CA ARG A 66 -12.10 -3.18 3.03
C ARG A 66 -13.29 -4.08 3.39
N ALA A 67 -13.82 -3.97 4.60
CA ALA A 67 -15.05 -4.67 4.98
C ALA A 67 -16.30 -3.95 4.44
N GLU A 68 -16.25 -2.63 4.34
CA GLU A 68 -17.35 -1.78 3.85
C GLU A 68 -17.41 -1.70 2.32
N VAL A 69 -16.25 -1.73 1.66
CA VAL A 69 -16.13 -1.66 0.21
C VAL A 69 -15.81 -3.05 -0.34
N PRO A 70 -16.64 -3.63 -1.23
CA PRO A 70 -16.29 -4.88 -1.90
C PRO A 70 -15.06 -4.65 -2.77
N CYS A 71 -13.88 -4.99 -2.25
CA CYS A 71 -12.66 -4.92 -3.03
C CYS A 71 -12.69 -6.08 -4.04
N THR A 72 -12.87 -5.77 -5.32
CA THR A 72 -12.89 -6.75 -6.42
C THR A 72 -11.54 -7.40 -6.71
N MET A 73 -10.57 -7.26 -5.80
CA MET A 73 -9.33 -8.01 -5.88
C MET A 73 -9.62 -9.48 -5.59
N PRO A 74 -9.17 -10.42 -6.44
CA PRO A 74 -9.38 -11.84 -6.20
C PRO A 74 -8.77 -12.20 -4.84
N ASP A 75 -9.58 -12.85 -4.01
CA ASP A 75 -9.16 -13.29 -2.69
C ASP A 75 -7.90 -14.15 -2.82
N ARG A 76 -6.79 -13.70 -2.21
CA ARG A 76 -5.54 -14.44 -2.24
C ARG A 76 -5.67 -15.79 -1.52
N ARG A 77 -6.72 -16.00 -0.71
CA ARG A 77 -7.06 -17.31 -0.13
C ARG A 77 -7.74 -18.26 -1.11
N ALA A 78 -8.44 -17.74 -2.13
CA ALA A 78 -8.99 -18.56 -3.21
C ALA A 78 -7.90 -19.11 -4.15
N ALA A 79 -6.72 -18.47 -4.20
CA ALA A 79 -5.59 -18.91 -5.02
C ALA A 79 -4.72 -20.01 -4.37
N THR A 80 -4.95 -20.35 -3.09
CA THR A 80 -4.13 -21.34 -2.36
C THR A 80 -4.91 -22.63 -2.05
N GLY A 81 -5.92 -22.96 -2.85
CA GLY A 81 -6.71 -24.18 -2.74
C GLY A 81 -6.71 -24.98 -4.04
N ALA A 82 -5.58 -25.59 -4.39
CA ALA A 82 -5.48 -26.75 -5.29
C ALA A 82 -4.01 -27.22 -5.37
N ALA A 83 -3.59 -28.03 -4.40
CA ALA A 83 -2.58 -29.08 -4.51
C ALA A 83 -2.57 -29.89 -3.21
#